data_AF-A0A969EKX4-F1
#
_entry.id   AF-A0A969EKX4-F1
#
_cell.length_a   1.000
_cell.length_b   1.000
_cell.length_c   1.000
_cell.angle_alpha   90.00
_cell.angle_beta   90.00
_cell.angle_gamma   90.00
#
_symmetry.space_group_name_H-M   'P 1'
#
loop_
_entity.id
_entity.type
_entity.pdbx_description
1 polymer ?
#
loop_
_entity_poly.entity_id
_entity_poly.type
_entity_poly.pdbx_seq_one_letter_code
_entity_poly.pdbx_strand_id
1 'polypeptide(L)' 'TVELVGLDLQADGGTHVKNTSEVGQLRVVDYKSKGKINKRIYVELEG' A
#
# COMPACT_ATOMS: atom_id res chain seq x y z
N THR A 1 0.95 -11.25 -11.78
CA THR A 1 2.00 -10.57 -10.99
C THR A 1 1.88 -9.10 -11.23
N VAL A 2 1.92 -8.32 -10.16
CA VAL A 2 1.90 -6.86 -10.23
C VAL A 2 3.27 -6.42 -9.76
N GLU A 3 3.96 -5.67 -10.62
CA GLU A 3 5.29 -5.16 -10.34
C GLU A 3 5.21 -3.65 -10.23
N LEU A 4 5.62 -3.14 -9.08
CA LEU A 4 6.04 -1.75 -8.94
C LEU A 4 7.55 -1.75 -9.24
N VAL A 5 7.91 -1.37 -10.46
CA VAL A 5 9.28 -1.50 -10.99
C VAL A 5 10.30 -0.93 -10.01
N GLY A 6 11.24 -1.77 -9.58
CA GLY A 6 12.31 -1.40 -8.64
C GLY A 6 11.89 -1.24 -7.18
N LEU A 7 10.64 -1.52 -6.82
CA LEU A 7 10.11 -1.45 -5.45
C LEU A 7 9.61 -2.79 -4.94
N ASP A 8 8.64 -3.40 -5.63
CA ASP A 8 7.96 -4.59 -5.12
C ASP A 8 7.38 -5.46 -6.26
N LEU A 9 7.41 -6.77 -6.07
CA LEU A 9 6.83 -7.75 -7.00
C LEU A 9 5.89 -8.68 -6.24
N GLN A 10 4.61 -8.63 -6.57
CA GLN A 10 3.57 -9.39 -5.87
C GLN A 10 2.88 -10.41 -6.77
N ALA A 11 2.57 -11.58 -6.20
CA ALA A 11 1.71 -12.59 -6.81
C ALA A 11 0.23 -12.29 -6.49
N ASP A 12 -0.28 -11.18 -7.03
CA ASP A 12 -1.68 -10.74 -6.92
C ASP A 12 -2.43 -10.89 -8.26
N GLY A 13 -3.73 -11.15 -8.18
CA GLY A 13 -4.69 -11.25 -9.28
C GLY A 13 -5.82 -10.22 -9.25
N GLY A 14 -5.74 -9.22 -8.38
CA GLY A 14 -6.68 -8.10 -8.31
C GLY A 14 -6.59 -7.12 -9.49
N THR A 15 -7.51 -6.15 -9.52
CA THR A 15 -7.49 -5.03 -10.48
C THR A 15 -6.65 -3.89 -9.94
N HIS A 16 -5.65 -3.44 -10.71
CA HIS A 16 -4.75 -2.35 -10.32
C HIS A 16 -4.87 -1.17 -11.28
N VAL A 17 -4.53 0.02 -10.78
CA VAL A 17 -4.23 1.19 -11.62
C VAL A 17 -2.96 0.95 -12.43
N LYS A 18 -2.75 1.72 -13.50
CA LYS A 18 -1.61 1.52 -14.41
C LYS A 18 -0.32 2.11 -13.85
N ASN A 19 -0.39 3.16 -13.03
CA ASN A 19 0.76 3.81 -12.40
C ASN A 19 0.44 4.36 -11.00
N THR A 20 1.48 4.59 -10.19
CA THR A 20 1.34 5.04 -8.79
C THR A 20 0.73 6.43 -8.66
N SER A 21 0.89 7.32 -9.65
CA SER A 21 0.30 8.65 -9.62
C SER A 21 -1.23 8.66 -9.72
N GLU A 22 -1.85 7.62 -10.26
CA GLU A 22 -3.32 7.47 -10.29
C GLU A 22 -3.92 7.28 -8.88
N VAL A 23 -3.13 6.83 -7.90
CA VAL A 23 -3.58 6.67 -6.52
C VAL A 23 -3.70 8.01 -5.79
N GLY A 24 -2.91 9.02 -6.18
CA GLY A 24 -2.87 10.33 -5.53
C GLY A 24 -2.02 10.35 -4.25
N GLN A 25 -2.23 11.37 -3.40
CA GLN A 25 -1.52 11.49 -2.12
C GLN A 25 -2.12 10.53 -1.09
N LEU A 26 -1.23 9.97 -0.26
CA LEU A 26 -1.60 9.03 0.81
C LEU A 26 -0.95 9.49 2.11
N ARG A 27 -1.70 9.37 3.21
CA ARG A 27 -1.22 9.66 4.56
C ARG A 27 -1.43 8.48 5.51
N VAL A 28 -0.51 8.28 6.44
CA VAL A 28 -0.67 7.34 7.56
C VAL A 28 -1.47 8.03 8.66
N VAL A 29 -2.62 7.48 9.02
CA VAL A 29 -3.54 8.12 9.98
C VAL A 29 -3.54 7.48 11.36
N ASP A 30 -3.16 6.21 11.45
CA ASP A 30 -3.05 5.49 12.70
C ASP A 30 -2.09 4.32 12.53
N TYR A 31 -1.57 3.80 13.64
CA TYR A 31 -0.85 2.53 13.65
C TYR A 31 -1.12 1.77 14.95
N LYS A 32 -1.23 0.45 14.84
CA LYS A 32 -1.44 -0.44 15.98
C LYS A 32 -0.37 -1.51 16.03
N SER A 33 0.24 -1.66 17.21
CA SER A 33 1.11 -2.80 17.47
C SER A 33 0.27 -4.05 17.74
N LYS A 34 0.54 -5.13 16.99
CA LYS A 34 -0.13 -6.43 17.14
C LYS A 34 0.89 -7.48 17.63
N GLY A 35 1.64 -7.12 18.68
CA GLY A 35 2.70 -7.92 19.27
C GLY A 35 4.10 -7.45 18.86
N LYS A 36 5.11 -8.31 19.04
CA LYS A 36 6.53 -7.97 18.79
C LYS A 36 6.79 -7.59 17.34
N ILE A 37 6.41 -8.47 16.40
CA ILE A 37 6.75 -8.33 14.97
C ILE A 37 5.66 -7.59 14.20
N ASN A 38 4.39 -7.95 14.40
CA ASN A 38 3.31 -7.42 13.57
C ASN A 38 2.93 -5.99 13.94
N LYS A 39 2.85 -5.14 12.92
CA LYS A 39 2.32 -3.78 12.99
C LYS A 39 1.20 -3.66 11.96
N ARG A 40 0.10 -3.00 12.32
CA ARG A 40 -0.97 -2.65 11.39
C ARG A 40 -0.93 -1.15 11.17
N ILE A 41 -0.71 -0.75 9.93
CA ILE A 41 -0.67 0.65 9.51
C ILE A 41 -2.02 0.96 8.86
N TYR A 42 -2.65 2.06 9.26
CA TYR A 42 -3.87 2.57 8.65
C TYR A 42 -3.50 3.75 7.76
N VAL A 43 -4.00 3.73 6.53
CA VAL A 43 -3.70 4.74 5.51
C VAL A 43 -4.99 5.29 4.93
N GLU A 44 -4.97 6.56 4.55
CA GLU A 44 -6.05 7.24 3.85
C GLU A 44 -5.50 7.86 2.57
N LEU A 45 -6.32 7.88 1.52
CA LEU A 45 -6.08 8.68 0.32
C LEU A 45 -6.61 10.09 0.56
N GLU A 46 -5.85 11.09 0.14
CA GLU A 46 -6.35 12.46 0.09
C GLU A 46 -7.33 12.60 -1.06
N GLY A 47 -8.47 13.23 -0.78
CA GLY A 47 -9.51 13.54 -1.76
C GLY A 47 -9.47 14.99 -2.20
#